data_AF-A0A960QF64-F1
#
_entry.id   AF-A0A960QF64-F1
#
_cell.length_a   1.000
_cell.length_b   1.000
_cell.length_c   1.000
_cell.angle_alpha   90.00
_cell.angle_beta   90.00
_cell.angle_gamma   90.00
#
_symmetry.space_group_name_H-M   'P 1'
#
loop_
_entity.id
_entity.type
_entity.pdbx_description
1 polymer ?
#
loop_
_entity_poly.entity_id
_entity_poly.type
_entity_poly.pdbx_seq_one_letter_code
_entity_poly.pdbx_strand_id
1 'polypeptide(L)'
;LQEEMEKVTWAFFAGGLPLNIGVKVASSGASIGLTATELVGLPEEIYEASPAELALRDRRILENLGIKIGVIDAVIENPDLPASLRHQITTTLPRLGDGPGRAEFVRLMVNCENGIQARFLSEALTLMAQRHEVTPYASYAIFGKLPAAYLPDGSMELVAPFDFVSWTEEFSEFIQKSPFESPTKRLVLTGNVSPTAAKALPTFGWETITVTTTPTP
;
A
#
# COMPACT_ATOMS: atom_id res chain seq x y z
N LEU A 1 -1.26 22.01 10.44
CA LEU A 1 -2.19 20.87 10.44
C LEU A 1 -1.70 19.74 9.55
N GLN A 2 -1.29 20.00 8.30
CA GLN A 2 -0.70 18.96 7.42
C GLN A 2 0.62 18.36 7.94
N GLU A 3 1.56 19.17 8.46
CA GLU A 3 2.82 18.65 9.01
C GLU A 3 2.63 17.68 10.19
N GLU A 4 1.63 17.91 11.04
CA GLU A 4 1.31 17.01 12.15
C GLU A 4 0.61 15.74 11.65
N MET A 5 -0.18 15.81 10.57
CA MET A 5 -0.78 14.62 9.96
C MET A 5 0.26 13.75 9.24
N GLU A 6 1.32 14.32 8.68
CA GLU A 6 2.37 13.56 7.97
C GLU A 6 3.37 12.88 8.91
N LYS A 7 3.72 13.50 10.05
CA LYS A 7 4.53 12.87 11.11
C LYS A 7 3.89 11.56 11.60
N VAL A 8 2.56 11.60 11.72
CA VAL A 8 1.73 10.48 12.14
C VAL A 8 1.77 9.34 11.13
N THR A 9 1.75 9.67 9.84
CA THR A 9 1.73 8.71 8.75
C THR A 9 3.01 7.88 8.67
N TRP A 10 4.20 8.48 8.79
CA TRP A 10 5.46 7.72 8.72
C TRP A 10 5.67 6.75 9.89
N ALA A 11 5.24 7.10 11.09
CA ALA A 11 5.33 6.22 12.25
C ALA A 11 4.58 4.89 12.03
N PHE A 12 3.44 4.92 11.34
CA PHE A 12 2.69 3.71 10.99
C PHE A 12 3.48 2.77 10.06
N PHE A 13 4.27 3.31 9.13
CA PHE A 13 4.95 2.53 8.09
C PHE A 13 6.39 2.13 8.44
N ALA A 14 7.07 2.88 9.32
CA ALA A 14 8.46 2.63 9.71
C ALA A 14 8.65 1.48 10.72
N GLY A 15 7.57 0.87 11.22
CA GLY A 15 7.64 -0.25 12.18
C GLY A 15 7.90 0.18 13.63
N GLY A 16 7.70 1.45 13.97
CA GLY A 16 7.70 1.97 15.34
C GLY A 16 6.32 1.81 15.99
N LEU A 17 6.30 1.57 17.30
CA LEU A 17 5.13 1.39 18.17
C LEU A 17 3.87 2.17 17.73
N PRO A 18 2.66 1.57 17.79
CA PRO A 18 1.43 2.25 17.42
C PRO A 18 1.23 3.47 18.33
N LEU A 19 1.43 4.67 17.78
CA LEU A 19 0.93 5.87 18.42
C LEU A 19 -0.59 5.81 18.28
N ASN A 20 -1.24 5.42 19.37
CA ASN A 20 -2.67 5.59 19.58
C ASN A 20 -3.01 7.09 19.48
N ILE A 21 -3.19 7.57 18.26
CA ILE A 21 -3.86 8.85 18.03
C ILE A 21 -5.33 8.52 18.15
N GLY A 22 -5.83 8.80 19.34
CA GLY A 22 -7.21 8.55 19.72
C GLY A 22 -8.18 9.27 18.80
N VAL A 23 -8.57 8.61 17.72
CA VAL A 23 -9.95 8.70 17.23
C VAL A 23 -10.61 7.41 17.69
N LYS A 24 -11.16 7.45 18.89
CA LYS A 24 -12.16 6.46 19.32
C LYS A 24 -13.38 6.65 18.42
N VAL A 25 -13.42 5.97 17.28
CA VAL A 25 -14.71 5.64 16.67
C VAL A 25 -15.21 4.43 17.42
N ALA A 26 -16.32 4.60 18.13
CA ALA A 26 -16.85 3.64 19.07
C ALA A 26 -16.96 2.23 18.45
N SER A 27 -16.10 1.32 18.93
CA SER A 27 -16.29 -0.13 18.78
C SER A 27 -17.45 -0.55 19.69
N SER A 28 -18.67 -0.23 19.28
CA SER A 28 -19.89 -0.73 19.89
C SER A 28 -20.86 -1.15 18.80
N GLY A 29 -20.74 -2.40 18.33
CA GLY A 29 -21.85 -3.17 17.75
C GLY A 29 -22.59 -2.59 16.54
N ALA A 30 -22.11 -1.54 15.91
CA ALA A 30 -22.65 -0.99 14.67
C ALA A 30 -21.57 -1.12 13.61
N SER A 31 -21.86 -1.91 12.58
CA SER A 31 -21.15 -1.91 11.31
C SER A 31 -20.69 -0.49 10.97
N ILE A 32 -19.39 -0.30 10.73
CA ILE A 32 -18.91 0.92 10.09
C ILE A 32 -19.70 1.04 8.80
N GLY A 33 -20.69 1.93 8.81
CA GLY A 33 -21.45 2.26 7.62
C GLY A 33 -20.46 2.89 6.67
N LEU A 34 -20.18 2.19 5.57
CA LEU A 34 -19.52 2.77 4.41
C LEU A 34 -20.27 4.04 4.04
N THR A 35 -19.70 5.21 4.36
CA THR A 35 -20.19 6.46 3.80
C THR A 35 -19.98 6.40 2.30
N ALA A 36 -21.03 6.65 1.51
CA ALA A 36 -21.01 6.58 0.05
C ALA A 36 -19.85 7.37 -0.59
N THR A 37 -19.32 8.39 0.11
CA THR A 37 -18.16 9.18 -0.29
C THR A 37 -16.86 8.39 -0.40
N GLU A 38 -16.69 7.28 0.34
CA GLU A 38 -15.49 6.45 0.32
C GLU A 38 -15.49 5.35 -0.76
N LEU A 39 -16.63 5.16 -1.44
CA LEU A 39 -16.80 4.19 -2.53
C LEU A 39 -16.58 4.84 -3.90
N VAL A 40 -16.62 6.18 -4.00
CA VAL A 40 -16.41 6.91 -5.26
C VAL A 40 -15.02 6.60 -5.82
N GLY A 41 -14.97 6.09 -7.06
CA GLY A 41 -13.73 5.69 -7.75
C GLY A 41 -13.40 4.19 -7.73
N LEU A 42 -14.25 3.35 -7.11
CA LEU A 42 -14.14 1.89 -7.21
C LEU A 42 -14.75 1.34 -8.52
N PRO A 43 -14.27 0.19 -9.05
CA PRO A 43 -14.87 -0.45 -10.21
C PRO A 43 -16.38 -0.70 -10.08
N GLU A 44 -17.13 -0.54 -11.17
CA GLU A 44 -18.61 -0.68 -11.20
C GLU A 44 -19.09 -2.04 -10.64
N GLU A 45 -18.31 -3.10 -10.89
CA GLU A 45 -18.58 -4.46 -10.41
C GLU A 45 -18.64 -4.61 -8.89
N ILE A 46 -18.05 -3.68 -8.13
CA ILE A 46 -18.13 -3.65 -6.66
C ILE A 46 -19.48 -3.12 -6.18
N TYR A 47 -20.12 -2.25 -6.95
CA TYR A 47 -21.42 -1.67 -6.58
C TYR A 47 -22.57 -2.68 -6.70
N GLU A 48 -22.44 -3.67 -7.58
CA GLU A 48 -23.48 -4.66 -7.86
C GLU A 48 -23.36 -5.95 -7.03
N ALA A 49 -22.23 -6.17 -6.35
CA ALA A 49 -21.94 -7.43 -5.65
C ALA A 49 -22.10 -7.32 -4.12
N SER A 50 -22.64 -8.37 -3.50
CA SER A 50 -22.67 -8.50 -2.04
C SER A 50 -21.27 -8.80 -1.46
N PRO A 51 -21.01 -8.47 -0.18
CA PRO A 51 -19.73 -8.78 0.46
C PRO A 51 -19.34 -10.26 0.44
N ALA A 52 -20.32 -11.17 0.47
CA ALA A 52 -20.10 -12.61 0.39
C ALA A 52 -19.69 -13.06 -1.01
N GLU A 53 -20.27 -12.46 -2.06
CA GLU A 53 -19.86 -12.71 -3.45
C GLU A 53 -18.45 -12.20 -3.72
N LEU A 54 -18.10 -11.01 -3.22
CA LEU A 54 -16.74 -10.49 -3.28
C LEU A 54 -15.76 -11.43 -2.58
N ALA A 55 -16.08 -11.91 -1.37
CA ALA A 55 -15.23 -12.86 -0.65
C ALA A 55 -14.99 -14.17 -1.44
N LEU A 56 -16.01 -14.70 -2.11
CA LEU A 56 -15.87 -15.90 -2.94
C LEU A 56 -14.96 -15.66 -4.15
N ARG A 57 -15.08 -14.49 -4.80
CA ARG A 57 -14.22 -14.08 -5.91
C ARG A 57 -12.77 -13.89 -5.43
N ASP A 58 -12.58 -13.20 -4.32
CA ASP A 58 -11.27 -12.95 -3.71
C ASP A 58 -10.55 -14.25 -3.39
N ARG A 59 -11.24 -15.20 -2.74
CA ARG A 59 -10.71 -16.53 -2.42
C ARG A 59 -10.18 -17.22 -3.68
N ARG A 60 -10.96 -17.23 -4.77
CA ARG A 60 -10.56 -17.87 -6.03
C ARG A 60 -9.32 -17.23 -6.64
N ILE A 61 -9.23 -15.90 -6.60
CA ILE A 61 -8.05 -15.18 -7.11
C ILE A 61 -6.82 -15.52 -6.27
N LEU A 62 -6.92 -15.49 -4.94
CA LEU A 62 -5.81 -15.80 -4.04
C LEU A 62 -5.38 -17.28 -4.15
N GLU A 63 -6.32 -18.20 -4.33
CA GLU A 63 -6.04 -19.61 -4.61
C GLU A 63 -5.25 -19.77 -5.92
N ASN A 64 -5.66 -19.08 -6.98
CA ASN A 64 -4.96 -19.08 -8.27
C ASN A 64 -3.56 -18.46 -8.17
N LEU A 65 -3.34 -17.52 -7.24
CA LEU A 65 -2.02 -16.97 -6.92
C LEU A 65 -1.16 -17.90 -6.05
N GLY A 66 -1.67 -19.08 -5.68
CA GLY A 66 -0.95 -20.09 -4.88
C GLY A 66 -0.93 -19.78 -3.39
N ILE A 67 -1.80 -18.90 -2.90
CA ILE A 67 -1.88 -18.55 -1.49
C ILE A 67 -2.52 -19.72 -0.71
N LYS A 68 -1.94 -20.04 0.45
CA LYS A 68 -2.44 -21.13 1.31
C LYS A 68 -3.80 -20.75 1.92
N ILE A 69 -4.71 -21.72 1.99
CA ILE A 69 -6.08 -21.51 2.49
C ILE A 69 -6.15 -20.78 3.84
N GLY A 70 -5.29 -21.13 4.82
CA GLY A 70 -5.30 -20.45 6.13
C GLY A 70 -4.89 -18.96 6.07
N VAL A 71 -4.09 -18.57 5.08
CA VAL A 71 -3.76 -17.15 4.84
C VAL A 71 -4.93 -16.45 4.14
N ILE A 72 -5.59 -17.14 3.19
CA ILE A 72 -6.79 -16.62 2.53
C ILE A 72 -7.89 -16.36 3.55
N ASP A 73 -8.15 -17.31 4.45
CA ASP A 73 -9.16 -17.16 5.49
C ASP A 73 -8.83 -15.97 6.40
N ALA A 74 -7.57 -15.82 6.82
CA ALA A 74 -7.12 -14.66 7.59
C ALA A 74 -7.32 -13.31 6.86
N VAL A 75 -7.17 -13.27 5.53
CA VAL A 75 -7.46 -12.07 4.73
C VAL A 75 -8.96 -11.79 4.66
N ILE A 76 -9.77 -12.83 4.44
CA ILE A 76 -11.23 -12.70 4.30
C ILE A 76 -11.87 -12.28 5.62
N GLU A 77 -11.36 -12.81 6.74
CA GLU A 77 -11.86 -12.59 8.09
C GLU A 77 -11.31 -11.33 8.76
N ASN A 78 -10.33 -10.63 8.16
CA ASN A 78 -9.76 -9.41 8.74
C ASN A 78 -10.84 -8.30 8.83
N PRO A 79 -11.28 -7.89 10.04
CA PRO A 79 -12.31 -6.87 10.20
C PRO A 79 -11.85 -5.46 9.81
N ASP A 80 -10.53 -5.22 9.82
CA ASP A 80 -9.91 -3.95 9.48
C ASP A 80 -9.63 -3.79 7.97
N LEU A 81 -9.99 -4.81 7.19
CA LEU A 81 -9.88 -4.83 5.73
C LEU A 81 -11.29 -4.86 5.10
N PRO A 82 -11.90 -3.69 4.82
CA PRO A 82 -13.23 -3.61 4.20
C PRO A 82 -13.32 -4.43 2.91
N ALA A 83 -14.46 -5.08 2.68
CA ALA A 83 -14.64 -6.01 1.56
C ALA A 83 -14.35 -5.39 0.19
N SER A 84 -14.67 -4.12 -0.01
CA SER A 84 -14.37 -3.38 -1.24
C SER A 84 -12.86 -3.19 -1.46
N LEU A 85 -12.13 -2.77 -0.43
CA LEU A 85 -10.67 -2.60 -0.48
C LEU A 85 -9.95 -3.94 -0.60
N ARG A 86 -10.43 -4.97 0.10
CA ARG A 86 -9.94 -6.35 -0.04
C ARG A 86 -10.06 -6.81 -1.49
N HIS A 87 -11.23 -6.59 -2.09
CA HIS A 87 -11.48 -6.98 -3.47
C HIS A 87 -10.57 -6.23 -4.43
N GLN A 88 -10.48 -4.91 -4.30
CA GLN A 88 -9.60 -4.07 -5.12
C GLN A 88 -8.13 -4.51 -5.02
N ILE A 89 -7.61 -4.76 -3.82
CA ILE A 89 -6.25 -5.26 -3.64
C ILE A 89 -6.10 -6.62 -4.33
N THR A 90 -7.04 -7.53 -4.08
CA THR A 90 -6.97 -8.90 -4.60
C THR A 90 -7.00 -8.95 -6.12
N THR A 91 -7.84 -8.14 -6.77
CA THR A 91 -7.90 -8.01 -8.23
C THR A 91 -6.70 -7.24 -8.81
N THR A 92 -6.03 -6.42 -8.00
CA THR A 92 -4.81 -5.71 -8.40
C THR A 92 -3.58 -6.61 -8.40
N LEU A 93 -3.47 -7.58 -7.48
CA LEU A 93 -2.28 -8.45 -7.36
C LEU A 93 -1.89 -9.16 -8.68
N PRO A 94 -2.81 -9.75 -9.47
CA PRO A 94 -2.47 -10.34 -10.77
C PRO A 94 -1.89 -9.34 -11.80
N ARG A 95 -2.23 -8.05 -11.71
CA ARG A 95 -1.74 -7.00 -12.63
C ARG A 95 -0.27 -6.69 -12.43
N LEU A 96 0.32 -7.13 -11.31
CA LEU A 96 1.76 -7.07 -11.07
C LEU A 96 2.54 -8.11 -11.88
N GLY A 97 1.89 -8.90 -12.74
CA GLY A 97 2.56 -9.97 -13.48
C GLY A 97 3.18 -11.01 -12.54
N ASP A 98 3.91 -11.97 -13.10
CA ASP A 98 4.55 -13.01 -12.31
C ASP A 98 5.95 -12.60 -11.87
N GLY A 99 6.19 -12.59 -10.56
CA GLY A 99 7.48 -12.24 -9.99
C GLY A 99 7.65 -12.85 -8.60
N PRO A 100 8.87 -13.29 -8.24
CA PRO A 100 9.16 -13.76 -6.88
C PRO A 100 8.76 -12.69 -5.86
N GLY A 101 8.18 -13.12 -4.74
CA GLY A 101 7.80 -12.21 -3.65
C GLY A 101 6.42 -11.54 -3.81
N ARG A 102 5.72 -11.67 -4.95
CA ARG A 102 4.38 -11.06 -5.15
C ARG A 102 3.38 -11.48 -4.08
N ALA A 103 3.39 -12.77 -3.73
CA ALA A 103 2.51 -13.35 -2.72
C ALA A 103 2.73 -12.76 -1.31
N GLU A 104 3.89 -12.14 -1.06
CA GLU A 104 4.23 -11.59 0.24
C GLU A 104 3.34 -10.39 0.59
N PHE A 105 2.83 -9.67 -0.41
CA PHE A 105 1.87 -8.55 -0.21
C PHE A 105 0.57 -9.00 0.42
N VAL A 106 0.19 -10.27 0.29
CA VAL A 106 -0.99 -10.83 0.98
C VAL A 106 -0.79 -10.80 2.50
N ARG A 107 0.44 -10.86 3.01
CA ARG A 107 0.69 -10.64 4.44
C ARG A 107 0.42 -9.22 4.88
N LEU A 108 0.59 -8.22 4.01
CA LEU A 108 0.22 -6.85 4.35
C LEU A 108 -1.30 -6.73 4.54
N MET A 109 -2.10 -7.45 3.74
CA MET A 109 -3.55 -7.52 3.89
C MET A 109 -3.97 -8.16 5.22
N VAL A 110 -3.31 -9.26 5.61
CA VAL A 110 -3.55 -9.91 6.92
C VAL A 110 -3.21 -8.98 8.08
N ASN A 111 -2.16 -8.16 7.92
CA ASN A 111 -1.65 -7.29 8.98
C ASN A 111 -2.22 -5.86 8.95
N CYS A 112 -3.24 -5.58 8.13
CA CYS A 112 -3.95 -4.30 8.20
C CYS A 112 -4.64 -4.19 9.57
N GLU A 113 -4.35 -3.12 10.31
CA GLU A 113 -4.86 -2.87 11.68
C GLU A 113 -5.96 -1.80 11.71
N ASN A 114 -6.28 -1.20 10.56
CA ASN A 114 -7.39 -0.27 10.38
C ASN A 114 -7.66 0.00 8.89
N GLY A 115 -8.81 0.62 8.61
CA GLY A 115 -9.22 1.00 7.26
C GLY A 115 -8.28 2.00 6.56
N ILE A 116 -7.52 2.82 7.29
CA ILE A 116 -6.55 3.75 6.69
C ILE A 116 -5.37 2.96 6.11
N GLN A 117 -4.85 1.98 6.85
CA GLN A 117 -3.80 1.09 6.34
C GLN A 117 -4.29 0.28 5.13
N ALA A 118 -5.52 -0.22 5.16
CA ALA A 118 -6.12 -0.94 4.05
C ALA A 118 -6.26 -0.07 2.79
N ARG A 119 -6.74 1.17 2.94
CA ARG A 119 -6.86 2.14 1.83
C ARG A 119 -5.49 2.44 1.23
N PHE A 120 -4.52 2.77 2.09
CA PHE A 120 -3.16 3.04 1.67
C PHE A 120 -2.54 1.86 0.91
N LEU A 121 -2.70 0.63 1.41
CA LEU A 121 -2.20 -0.57 0.74
C LEU A 121 -2.86 -0.75 -0.65
N SER A 122 -4.17 -0.52 -0.75
CA SER A 122 -4.90 -0.55 -2.01
C SER A 122 -4.35 0.45 -3.04
N GLU A 123 -4.16 1.69 -2.61
CA GLU A 123 -3.60 2.76 -3.45
C GLU A 123 -2.15 2.47 -3.85
N ALA A 124 -1.33 1.98 -2.91
CA ALA A 124 0.07 1.65 -3.16
C ALA A 124 0.21 0.51 -4.19
N LEU A 125 -0.59 -0.56 -4.05
CA LEU A 125 -0.57 -1.67 -5.00
C LEU A 125 -1.17 -1.27 -6.35
N THR A 126 -2.18 -0.39 -6.37
CA THR A 126 -2.74 0.15 -7.62
C THR A 126 -1.69 0.97 -8.37
N LEU A 127 -0.98 1.86 -7.67
CA LEU A 127 0.11 2.65 -8.22
C LEU A 127 1.26 1.75 -8.70
N MET A 128 1.60 0.72 -7.92
CA MET A 128 2.62 -0.27 -8.30
C MET A 128 2.21 -1.02 -9.57
N ALA A 129 0.95 -1.41 -9.72
CA ALA A 129 0.45 -2.07 -10.93
C ALA A 129 0.51 -1.15 -12.17
N GLN A 130 0.08 0.12 -12.03
CA GLN A 130 0.22 1.11 -13.11
C GLN A 130 1.69 1.30 -13.50
N ARG A 131 2.59 1.32 -12.52
CA ARG A 131 4.02 1.44 -12.75
C ARG A 131 4.59 0.21 -13.47
N HIS A 132 4.15 -1.00 -13.08
CA HIS A 132 4.55 -2.26 -13.71
C HIS A 132 4.14 -2.32 -15.19
N GLU A 133 2.98 -1.77 -15.55
CA GLU A 133 2.52 -1.71 -16.95
C GLU A 133 3.46 -0.90 -17.86
N VAL A 134 4.12 0.13 -17.31
CA VAL A 134 5.09 0.98 -18.04
C VAL A 134 6.51 0.45 -17.89
N THR A 135 6.85 -0.07 -16.72
CA THR A 135 8.20 -0.54 -16.39
C THR A 135 8.09 -1.82 -15.56
N PRO A 136 8.14 -2.99 -16.21
CA PRO A 136 7.92 -4.27 -15.55
C PRO A 136 8.96 -4.55 -14.45
N TYR A 137 8.47 -4.97 -13.29
CA TYR A 137 9.28 -5.41 -12.16
C TYR A 137 9.77 -6.85 -12.34
N ALA A 138 10.97 -7.12 -11.85
CA ALA A 138 11.60 -8.44 -11.84
C ALA A 138 11.25 -9.26 -10.58
N SER A 139 11.12 -8.60 -9.43
CA SER A 139 10.75 -9.23 -8.16
C SER A 139 10.15 -8.23 -7.18
N TYR A 140 9.55 -8.74 -6.11
CA TYR A 140 8.81 -7.98 -5.10
C TYR A 140 9.41 -8.18 -3.72
N ALA A 141 9.31 -7.14 -2.89
CA ALA A 141 9.77 -7.13 -1.51
C ALA A 141 8.87 -6.25 -0.64
N ILE A 142 9.08 -6.29 0.67
CA ILE A 142 8.39 -5.42 1.62
C ILE A 142 9.45 -4.65 2.41
N PHE A 143 9.24 -3.35 2.59
CA PHE A 143 10.06 -2.53 3.48
C PHE A 143 9.22 -1.90 4.58
N GLY A 144 9.45 -2.28 5.84
CA GLY A 144 8.54 -1.91 6.92
C GLY A 144 7.15 -2.47 6.64
N LYS A 145 6.17 -1.58 6.41
CA LYS A 145 4.81 -1.94 5.95
C LYS A 145 4.51 -1.49 4.51
N LEU A 146 5.53 -1.15 3.72
CA LEU A 146 5.38 -0.62 2.37
C LEU A 146 5.71 -1.66 1.28
N PRO A 147 4.93 -1.71 0.18
CA PRO A 147 5.29 -2.48 -1.00
C PRO A 147 6.55 -1.93 -1.67
N ALA A 148 7.49 -2.83 -2.01
CA ALA A 148 8.67 -2.52 -2.79
C ALA A 148 8.84 -3.52 -3.94
N ALA A 149 9.57 -3.12 -4.97
CA ALA A 149 9.87 -3.97 -6.11
C ALA A 149 11.26 -3.68 -6.68
N TYR A 150 11.86 -4.69 -7.29
CA TYR A 150 13.11 -4.56 -8.02
C TYR A 150 12.85 -4.53 -9.52
N LEU A 151 13.56 -3.67 -10.22
CA LEU A 151 13.62 -3.62 -11.67
C LEU A 151 14.66 -4.62 -12.21
N PRO A 152 14.58 -4.99 -13.51
CA PRO A 152 15.58 -5.84 -14.14
C PRO A 152 17.02 -5.30 -14.09
N ASP A 153 17.18 -3.97 -13.99
CA ASP A 153 18.48 -3.30 -13.85
C ASP A 153 19.05 -3.33 -12.42
N GLY A 154 18.32 -3.93 -11.47
CA GLY A 154 18.69 -4.02 -10.07
C GLY A 154 18.25 -2.83 -9.22
N SER A 155 17.69 -1.76 -9.81
CA SER A 155 17.10 -0.64 -9.07
C SER A 155 15.94 -1.11 -8.20
N MET A 156 15.72 -0.45 -7.06
CA MET A 156 14.61 -0.75 -6.16
C MET A 156 13.66 0.44 -6.11
N GLU A 157 12.37 0.18 -6.34
CA GLU A 157 11.27 1.13 -6.23
C GLU A 157 10.45 0.80 -4.97
N LEU A 158 10.41 1.75 -4.04
CA LEU A 158 9.52 1.75 -2.88
C LEU A 158 8.29 2.57 -3.23
N VAL A 159 7.12 1.95 -3.24
CA VAL A 159 5.88 2.61 -3.70
C VAL A 159 5.08 3.12 -2.51
N ALA A 160 4.84 4.43 -2.49
CA ALA A 160 4.08 5.08 -1.44
C ALA A 160 3.20 6.20 -2.04
N PRO A 161 1.87 6.05 -2.06
CA PRO A 161 0.94 7.01 -2.67
C PRO A 161 0.75 8.27 -1.78
N PHE A 162 1.86 8.92 -1.39
CA PHE A 162 1.80 10.16 -0.63
C PHE A 162 1.75 11.37 -1.56
N ASP A 163 0.80 12.26 -1.29
CA ASP A 163 0.65 13.54 -1.99
C ASP A 163 1.73 14.56 -1.56
N PHE A 164 2.24 14.42 -0.34
CA PHE A 164 3.37 15.20 0.12
C PHE A 164 4.22 14.44 1.14
N VAL A 165 5.55 14.59 1.06
CA VAL A 165 6.50 13.99 2.00
C VAL A 165 7.40 15.05 2.61
N SER A 166 7.18 15.32 3.90
CA SER A 166 8.05 16.17 4.73
C SER A 166 9.30 15.41 5.23
N TRP A 167 10.42 16.11 5.38
CA TRP A 167 11.63 15.54 6.00
C TRP A 167 11.53 15.58 7.53
N THR A 168 11.25 14.42 8.14
CA THR A 168 11.20 14.25 9.60
C THR A 168 12.31 13.32 10.08
N GLU A 169 12.53 13.26 11.39
CA GLU A 169 13.50 12.34 12.00
C GLU A 169 13.13 10.88 11.73
N GLU A 170 11.85 10.54 11.86
CA GLU A 170 11.33 9.19 11.61
C GLU A 170 11.50 8.79 10.14
N PHE A 171 11.21 9.69 9.20
CA PHE A 171 11.42 9.43 7.78
C PHE A 171 12.90 9.27 7.46
N SER A 172 13.77 10.11 8.04
CA SER A 172 15.22 10.00 7.90
C SER A 172 15.74 8.66 8.42
N GLU A 173 15.30 8.21 9.60
CA GLU A 173 15.66 6.91 10.14
C GLU A 173 15.18 5.75 9.25
N PHE A 174 13.94 5.83 8.76
CA PHE A 174 13.38 4.84 7.86
C PHE A 174 14.21 4.72 6.58
N ILE A 175 14.56 5.84 5.96
CA ILE A 175 15.40 5.89 4.75
C ILE A 175 16.80 5.31 5.00
N GLN A 176 17.40 5.59 6.16
CA GLN A 176 18.72 5.10 6.54
C GLN A 176 18.74 3.60 6.86
N LYS A 177 17.67 3.05 7.45
CA LYS A 177 17.54 1.63 7.80
C LYS A 177 17.21 0.73 6.60
N SER A 178 17.16 1.29 5.39
CA SER A 178 16.92 0.55 4.15
C SER A 178 17.85 -0.66 4.02
N PRO A 179 17.34 -1.90 4.12
CA PRO A 179 18.17 -3.12 4.05
C PRO A 179 18.56 -3.45 2.61
N PHE A 180 18.11 -2.66 1.64
CA PHE A 180 18.26 -2.96 0.23
C PHE A 180 19.66 -2.61 -0.26
N GLU A 181 20.37 -3.63 -0.72
CA GLU A 181 21.60 -3.50 -1.49
C GLU A 181 21.25 -3.29 -2.96
N SER A 182 20.82 -2.06 -3.29
CA SER A 182 20.46 -1.66 -4.65
C SER A 182 21.37 -0.50 -5.10
N PRO A 183 21.86 -0.49 -6.36
CA PRO A 183 22.63 0.63 -6.89
C PRO A 183 21.82 1.94 -6.93
N THR A 184 20.50 1.84 -7.08
CA THR A 184 19.59 2.99 -7.11
C THR A 184 18.33 2.65 -6.31
N LYS A 185 17.98 3.52 -5.36
CA LYS A 185 16.75 3.41 -4.58
C LYS A 185 15.83 4.54 -4.98
N ARG A 186 14.57 4.24 -5.27
CA ARG A 186 13.60 5.22 -5.74
C ARG A 186 12.37 5.18 -4.86
N LEU A 187 11.93 6.35 -4.43
CA LEU A 187 10.66 6.55 -3.75
C LEU A 187 9.64 7.00 -4.79
N VAL A 188 8.66 6.15 -5.07
CA VAL A 188 7.58 6.41 -6.03
C VAL A 188 6.39 7.01 -5.29
N LEU A 189 6.00 8.22 -5.69
CA LEU A 189 4.99 9.06 -5.03
C LEU A 189 3.91 9.51 -6.00
N THR A 190 2.71 9.84 -5.49
CA THR A 190 1.67 10.54 -6.26
C THR A 190 1.91 12.05 -6.30
N GLY A 191 2.53 12.61 -5.26
CA GLY A 191 2.84 14.03 -5.16
C GLY A 191 4.31 14.35 -4.96
N ASN A 192 4.59 15.38 -4.16
CA ASN A 192 5.90 16.03 -4.09
C ASN A 192 6.60 15.81 -2.74
N VAL A 193 7.91 15.97 -2.73
CA VAL A 193 8.68 16.02 -1.47
C VAL A 193 8.96 17.46 -1.06
N SER A 194 9.12 17.71 0.24
CA SER A 194 9.57 19.01 0.75
C SER A 194 10.94 19.40 0.20
N PRO A 195 11.29 20.71 0.11
CA PRO A 195 12.61 21.13 -0.33
C PRO A 195 13.77 20.54 0.48
N THR A 196 13.53 20.28 1.78
CA THR A 196 14.51 19.62 2.66
C THR A 196 14.67 18.16 2.29
N ALA A 197 13.57 17.43 2.07
CA ALA A 197 13.61 16.03 1.66
C ALA A 197 14.27 15.86 0.27
N ALA A 198 13.97 16.75 -0.68
CA ALA A 198 14.58 16.77 -2.01
C ALA A 198 16.11 16.87 -1.96
N LYS A 199 16.66 17.59 -0.96
CA LYS A 199 18.11 17.73 -0.76
C LYS A 199 18.72 16.56 0.02
N ALA A 200 17.98 15.97 0.95
CA ALA A 200 18.48 14.93 1.85
C ALA A 200 18.41 13.51 1.25
N LEU A 201 17.34 13.16 0.53
CA LEU A 201 17.20 11.82 -0.08
C LEU A 201 18.41 11.39 -0.93
N PRO A 202 18.96 12.25 -1.82
CA PRO A 202 20.12 11.87 -2.64
C PRO A 202 21.37 11.56 -1.81
N THR A 203 21.54 12.16 -0.62
CA THR A 203 22.71 11.88 0.24
C THR A 203 22.67 10.47 0.83
N PHE A 204 21.50 9.81 0.78
CA PHE A 204 21.30 8.42 1.19
C PHE A 204 21.11 7.49 -0.02
N GLY A 205 21.38 7.96 -1.24
CA GLY A 205 21.24 7.17 -2.47
C GLY A 205 19.79 6.97 -2.92
N TRP A 206 18.88 7.84 -2.48
CA TRP A 206 17.47 7.82 -2.86
C TRP A 206 17.12 8.90 -3.89
N GLU A 207 16.33 8.50 -4.88
CA GLU A 207 15.71 9.37 -5.87
C GLU A 207 14.19 9.39 -5.66
N THR A 208 13.50 10.40 -6.20
CA THR A 208 12.05 10.49 -6.16
C THR A 208 11.48 10.37 -7.56
N ILE A 209 10.44 9.55 -7.73
CA ILE A 209 9.64 9.50 -8.95
C ILE A 209 8.22 9.93 -8.58
N THR A 210 7.73 11.00 -9.20
CA THR A 210 6.32 11.39 -9.08
C THR A 210 5.54 10.82 -10.27
N VAL A 211 4.50 10.04 -9.97
CA VAL A 211 3.58 9.50 -10.96
C VAL A 211 2.24 10.22 -10.81
N THR A 212 1.86 10.99 -11.82
CA THR A 212 0.53 11.59 -11.89
C THR A 212 -0.50 10.51 -12.20
N THR A 213 -1.24 10.06 -11.19
CA THR A 213 -2.43 9.25 -11.40
C THR A 213 -3.45 10.12 -12.13
N THR A 214 -3.71 9.85 -13.40
CA THR A 214 -4.85 10.48 -14.08
C THR A 214 -6.11 9.88 -13.44
N PRO A 215 -7.03 10.67 -12.88
CA PRO A 215 -8.28 10.13 -12.38
C PRO A 215 -8.97 9.43 -13.54
N THR A 216 -9.27 8.14 -13.36
CA THR A 216 -10.05 7.40 -14.35
C THR A 216 -11.44 8.05 -14.38
N PRO A 217 -11.96 8.45 -15.56
CA PRO A 217 -13.21 9.19 -15.68
C PRO A 217 -14.43 8.40 -15.20
#